data_AF-A0A950WX98-F1
#
_entry.id   AF-A0A950WX98-F1
#
_cell.length_a   1.000
_cell.length_b   1.000
_cell.length_c   1.000
_cell.angle_alpha   90.00
_cell.angle_beta   90.00
_cell.angle_gamma   90.00
#
_symmetry.space_group_name_H-M   'P 1'
#
loop_
_entity.id
_entity.type
_entity.pdbx_description
1 polymer ?
#
loop_
_entity_poly.entity_id
_entity_poly.type
_entity_poly.pdbx_seq_one_letter_code
_entity_poly.pdbx_strand_id
1 'polypeptide(L)'
;MTIAPESPTTTTVVLSKVPTQRFLALTEHLEGLLGELTVVASRVQDRRPPPVERLLGLLEGLGGPFAAVRRAARVAAEQASTNGAAAFALALELPAASANLMAQWNRLLDEADWACSHGVLLTLPMPPELVDLRRWIGAQVSAALPLARR
;
A
#
# COMPACT_ATOMS: atom_id res chain seq x y z
N MET A 1 -25.88 -3.36 30.02
CA MET A 1 -25.01 -4.34 29.34
C MET A 1 -24.46 -3.67 28.08
N THR A 2 -23.22 -3.20 28.13
CA THR A 2 -22.53 -2.66 26.94
C THR A 2 -21.87 -3.84 26.25
N ILE A 3 -22.32 -4.16 25.04
CA ILE A 3 -21.64 -5.12 24.16
C ILE A 3 -20.36 -4.41 23.70
N ALA A 4 -19.19 -4.87 24.15
CA ALA A 4 -17.93 -4.41 23.59
C ALA A 4 -17.90 -4.83 22.11
N PRO A 5 -17.52 -3.95 21.17
CA PRO A 5 -17.39 -4.36 19.77
C PRO A 5 -16.37 -5.49 19.68
N GLU A 6 -16.74 -6.59 19.03
CA GLU A 6 -15.81 -7.69 18.76
C GLU A 6 -14.63 -7.13 17.95
N SER A 7 -13.43 -7.23 18.51
CA SER A 7 -12.21 -6.87 17.78
C SER A 7 -12.15 -7.72 16.51
N PRO A 8 -11.95 -7.11 15.33
CA PRO A 8 -11.94 -7.86 14.08
C PRO A 8 -10.86 -8.93 14.14
N THR A 9 -11.20 -10.18 13.82
CA THR A 9 -10.24 -11.28 13.77
C THR A 9 -9.17 -10.98 12.73
N THR A 10 -7.92 -10.84 13.19
CA THR A 10 -6.75 -10.66 12.33
C THR A 10 -6.12 -12.00 11.99
N THR A 11 -5.47 -12.07 10.83
CA THR A 11 -4.68 -13.22 10.37
C THR A 11 -3.26 -12.74 10.11
N THR A 12 -2.27 -13.50 10.60
CA THR A 12 -0.87 -13.23 10.31
C THR A 12 -0.53 -13.72 8.91
N VAL A 13 -0.14 -12.81 8.03
CA VAL A 13 0.37 -13.09 6.70
C VAL A 13 1.90 -12.98 6.72
N VAL A 14 2.60 -14.00 6.27
CA VAL A 14 4.07 -14.03 6.24
C VAL A 14 4.58 -14.11 4.80
N LEU A 15 5.40 -13.14 4.41
CA LEU A 15 6.12 -13.09 3.13
C LEU A 15 7.60 -13.39 3.39
N SER A 16 8.10 -14.56 3.02
CA SER A 16 9.42 -15.05 3.52
C SER A 16 10.66 -14.50 2.81
N LYS A 17 10.54 -13.97 1.58
CA LYS A 17 11.69 -13.59 0.73
C LYS A 17 11.47 -12.22 0.06
N VAL A 18 11.08 -11.22 0.84
CA VAL A 18 10.88 -9.87 0.33
C VAL A 18 12.25 -9.24 0.03
N PRO A 19 12.54 -8.79 -1.22
CA PRO A 19 13.83 -8.19 -1.55
C PRO A 19 13.99 -6.84 -0.85
N THR A 20 15.01 -6.69 -0.01
CA THR A 20 15.15 -5.56 0.92
C THR A 20 15.19 -4.21 0.21
N GLN A 21 16.12 -4.04 -0.74
CA GLN A 21 16.31 -2.76 -1.43
C GLN A 21 15.10 -2.37 -2.30
N ARG A 22 14.50 -3.35 -2.98
CA ARG A 22 13.29 -3.09 -3.80
C ARG A 22 12.09 -2.73 -2.92
N PHE A 23 11.97 -3.34 -1.73
CA PHE A 23 10.89 -2.99 -0.80
C PHE A 23 11.04 -1.58 -0.23
N LEU A 24 12.28 -1.17 0.10
CA LEU A 24 12.56 0.21 0.53
C LEU A 24 12.25 1.21 -0.58
N ALA A 25 12.70 0.96 -1.81
CA ALA A 25 12.40 1.81 -2.97
C ALA A 25 10.89 1.89 -3.26
N LEU A 26 10.17 0.77 -3.14
CA LEU A 26 8.71 0.74 -3.26
C LEU A 26 8.05 1.61 -2.17
N THR A 27 8.52 1.50 -0.93
CA THR A 27 7.97 2.28 0.19
C THR A 27 8.20 3.78 0.00
N GLU A 28 9.41 4.17 -0.39
CA GLU A 28 9.76 5.56 -0.69
C GLU A 28 8.90 6.14 -1.81
N HIS A 29 8.72 5.39 -2.90
CA HIS A 29 7.86 5.81 -4.00
C HIS A 29 6.41 6.02 -3.54
N LEU A 30 5.86 5.08 -2.78
CA LEU A 30 4.48 5.18 -2.27
C LEU A 30 4.30 6.37 -1.32
N GLU A 31 5.31 6.70 -0.51
CA GLU A 31 5.30 7.89 0.35
C GLU A 31 5.33 9.18 -0.46
N GLY A 32 6.14 9.26 -1.53
CA GLY A 32 6.15 10.39 -2.45
C GLY A 32 4.77 10.62 -3.08
N LEU A 33 4.16 9.55 -3.61
CA LEU A 33 2.82 9.60 -4.19
C LEU A 33 1.77 10.05 -3.17
N LEU A 34 1.79 9.49 -1.95
CA LEU A 34 0.86 9.89 -0.89
C LEU A 34 1.05 11.34 -0.45
N GLY A 35 2.30 11.80 -0.38
CA GLY A 35 2.65 13.18 -0.05
C GLY A 35 2.08 14.14 -1.09
N GLU A 36 2.26 13.84 -2.38
CA GLU A 36 1.67 14.62 -3.46
C GLU A 36 0.13 14.63 -3.39
N LEU A 37 -0.51 13.46 -3.25
CA LEU A 37 -1.97 13.37 -3.16
C LEU A 37 -2.51 14.15 -1.96
N THR A 38 -1.79 14.17 -0.84
CA THR A 38 -2.15 14.98 0.34
C THR A 38 -2.11 16.48 0.02
N VAL A 39 -1.11 16.95 -0.72
CA VAL A 39 -1.01 18.34 -1.19
C VAL A 39 -2.13 18.66 -2.18
N VAL A 40 -2.45 17.74 -3.09
CA VAL A 40 -3.56 17.91 -4.04
C VAL A 40 -4.90 17.98 -3.32
N ALA A 41 -5.10 17.15 -2.30
CA ALA A 41 -6.31 17.10 -1.49
C ALA A 41 -6.58 18.40 -0.72
N SER A 42 -5.52 19.08 -0.25
CA SER A 42 -5.62 20.31 0.54
C SER A 42 -5.88 21.57 -0.28
N ARG A 43 -5.70 21.51 -1.61
CA ARG A 43 -6.00 22.63 -2.51
C ARG A 43 -7.52 22.76 -2.73
N VAL A 44 -8.07 23.94 -2.45
CA VAL A 44 -9.43 24.31 -2.86
C VAL A 44 -9.41 24.48 -4.39
N GLN A 45 -9.93 23.49 -5.12
CA GLN A 45 -10.14 23.56 -6.56
C GLN A 45 -11.58 23.15 -6.85
N ASP A 46 -12.32 24.00 -7.56
CA ASP A 46 -13.74 23.77 -7.86
C ASP A 46 -13.96 22.55 -8.77
N ARG A 47 -12.93 22.08 -9.49
CA ARG A 47 -12.94 20.82 -10.26
C ARG A 47 -11.54 20.23 -10.37
N ARG A 48 -11.38 19.00 -9.89
CA ARG A 48 -10.18 18.18 -10.14
C ARG A 48 -10.43 17.30 -11.37
N PRO A 49 -9.40 16.93 -12.15
CA PRO A 49 -9.55 15.92 -13.18
C PRO A 49 -10.10 14.62 -12.56
N PRO A 50 -11.04 13.90 -13.22
CA PRO A 50 -11.64 12.68 -12.66
C PRO A 50 -10.64 11.61 -12.16
N PRO A 51 -9.47 11.39 -12.79
CA PRO A 51 -8.46 10.49 -12.25
C PRO A 51 -7.97 10.92 -10.86
N VAL A 52 -7.76 12.21 -10.65
CA VAL A 52 -7.29 12.76 -9.38
C VAL A 52 -8.30 12.49 -8.26
N GLU A 53 -9.60 12.69 -8.51
CA GLU A 53 -10.65 12.43 -7.52
C GLU A 53 -10.66 10.96 -7.05
N ARG A 54 -10.53 10.01 -7.98
CA ARG A 54 -10.44 8.58 -7.63
C ARG A 54 -9.17 8.26 -6.86
N LEU A 55 -8.05 8.86 -7.25
CA LEU A 55 -6.76 8.66 -6.58
C LEU A 55 -6.74 9.19 -5.15
N LEU A 56 -7.60 10.14 -4.79
CA LEU A 56 -7.75 10.54 -3.38
C LEU A 56 -8.27 9.40 -2.50
N GLY A 57 -8.95 8.40 -3.06
CA GLY A 57 -9.28 7.16 -2.36
C GLY A 57 -8.05 6.38 -1.86
N LEU A 58 -6.86 6.61 -2.43
CA LEU A 58 -5.61 6.08 -1.90
C LEU A 58 -5.29 6.65 -0.51
N LEU A 59 -5.64 7.91 -0.22
CA LEU A 59 -5.40 8.54 1.08
C LEU A 59 -6.25 7.89 2.18
N GLU A 60 -7.49 7.51 1.87
CA GLU A 60 -8.37 6.82 2.81
C GLU A 60 -7.90 5.39 3.08
N GLY A 61 -7.44 4.68 2.03
CA GLY A 61 -6.90 3.33 2.15
C GLY A 61 -5.55 3.25 2.87
N LEU A 62 -4.60 4.12 2.51
CA LEU A 62 -3.23 4.10 3.05
C LEU A 62 -3.05 4.98 4.29
N GLY A 63 -3.84 6.02 4.50
CA GLY A 63 -3.75 6.89 5.68
C GLY A 63 -4.35 6.27 6.95
N GLY A 64 -5.33 5.38 6.80
CA GLY A 64 -6.03 4.76 7.92
C GLY A 64 -5.40 3.45 8.42
N PRO A 65 -6.11 2.31 8.37
CA PRO A 65 -5.74 1.06 9.08
C PRO A 65 -4.42 0.44 8.62
N PHE A 66 -3.95 0.74 7.40
CA PHE A 66 -2.70 0.19 6.87
C PHE A 66 -1.47 1.08 7.12
N ALA A 67 -1.63 2.28 7.69
CA ALA A 67 -0.50 3.16 7.97
C ALA A 67 0.47 2.54 8.98
N ALA A 68 -0.07 1.98 10.08
CA ALA A 68 0.73 1.29 11.10
C ALA A 68 1.45 0.06 10.52
N VAL A 69 0.75 -0.71 9.69
CA VAL A 69 1.29 -1.89 9.00
C VAL A 69 2.44 -1.51 8.06
N ARG A 70 2.29 -0.46 7.25
CA ARG A 70 3.37 0.04 6.38
C ARG A 70 4.58 0.51 7.16
N ARG A 71 4.36 1.26 8.24
CA ARG A 71 5.45 1.75 9.09
C ARG A 71 6.24 0.59 9.71
N ALA A 72 5.55 -0.42 10.24
CA ALA A 72 6.20 -1.61 10.78
C ALA A 72 6.98 -2.38 9.71
N ALA A 73 6.39 -2.54 8.51
CA ALA A 73 7.05 -3.20 7.38
C ALA A 73 8.31 -2.46 6.91
N ARG A 74 8.26 -1.12 6.88
CA ARG A 74 9.41 -0.27 6.55
C ARG A 74 10.53 -0.45 7.58
N VAL A 75 10.22 -0.40 8.87
CA VAL A 75 11.20 -0.59 9.94
C VAL A 75 11.89 -1.97 9.82
N ALA A 76 11.13 -3.03 9.53
CA ALA A 76 11.69 -4.36 9.31
C ALA A 76 12.64 -4.40 8.10
N ALA A 77 12.29 -3.72 7.00
CA ALA A 77 13.13 -3.61 5.82
C ALA A 77 14.41 -2.79 6.08
N GLU A 78 14.30 -1.69 6.84
CA GLU A 78 15.45 -0.87 7.25
C GLU A 78 16.42 -1.68 8.11
N GLN A 79 15.91 -2.43 9.09
CA GLN A 79 16.73 -3.33 9.90
C GLN A 79 17.44 -4.39 9.05
N ALA A 80 16.73 -5.01 8.12
CA ALA A 80 17.32 -5.97 7.18
C ALA A 80 18.43 -5.32 6.33
N SER A 81 18.21 -4.09 5.86
CA SER A 81 19.18 -3.31 5.10
C SER A 81 20.42 -2.99 5.93
N THR A 82 20.26 -2.52 7.16
CA THR A 82 21.36 -2.25 8.10
C THR A 82 22.19 -3.50 8.36
N ASN A 83 21.56 -4.67 8.42
CA ASN A 83 22.24 -5.95 8.61
C ASN A 83 22.85 -6.54 7.32
N GLY A 84 22.76 -5.83 6.19
CA GLY A 84 23.27 -6.30 4.90
C GLY A 84 22.47 -7.46 4.28
N ALA A 85 21.25 -7.72 4.77
CA ALA A 85 20.42 -8.80 4.27
C ALA A 85 19.78 -8.44 2.92
N ALA A 86 20.02 -9.25 1.89
CA ALA A 86 19.45 -9.05 0.56
C ALA A 86 17.93 -9.25 0.50
N ALA A 87 17.38 -10.04 1.42
CA ALA A 87 15.95 -10.26 1.58
C ALA A 87 15.58 -10.46 3.05
N PHE A 88 14.31 -10.24 3.39
CA PHE A 88 13.78 -10.41 4.74
C PHE A 88 12.40 -11.08 4.74
N ALA A 89 12.01 -11.60 5.91
CA ALA A 89 10.66 -12.07 6.15
C ALA A 89 9.80 -10.93 6.67
N LEU A 90 8.67 -10.67 6.03
CA LEU A 90 7.70 -9.66 6.44
C LEU A 90 6.46 -10.34 7.00
N ALA A 91 6.15 -10.07 8.28
CA ALA A 91 4.93 -10.53 8.92
C ALA A 91 3.95 -9.36 9.08
N LEU A 92 2.72 -9.54 8.60
CA LEU A 92 1.66 -8.54 8.62
C LEU A 92 0.45 -9.10 9.36
N GLU A 93 -0.08 -8.36 10.33
CA GLU A 93 -1.38 -8.68 10.92
C GLU A 93 -2.48 -7.96 10.15
N LEU A 94 -3.34 -8.72 9.48
CA LEU A 94 -4.33 -8.17 8.55
C LEU A 94 -5.73 -8.74 8.87
N PRO A 95 -6.77 -7.91 8.96
CA PRO A 95 -8.14 -8.40 9.01
C PRO A 95 -8.52 -9.08 7.67
N ALA A 96 -9.45 -10.03 7.68
CA ALA A 96 -9.89 -10.75 6.47
C ALA A 96 -10.36 -9.82 5.33
N ALA A 97 -10.98 -8.69 5.68
CA ALA A 97 -11.40 -7.65 4.72
C ALA A 97 -10.23 -7.06 3.89
N SER A 98 -8.98 -7.22 4.35
CA SER A 98 -7.79 -6.69 3.67
C SER A 98 -7.56 -7.30 2.29
N ALA A 99 -8.05 -8.51 2.02
CA ALA A 99 -7.94 -9.12 0.70
C ALA A 99 -8.61 -8.28 -0.39
N ASN A 100 -9.83 -7.78 -0.11
CA ASN A 100 -10.59 -6.94 -1.03
C ASN A 100 -9.96 -5.54 -1.15
N LEU A 101 -9.51 -4.98 -0.03
CA LEU A 101 -8.85 -3.67 0.01
C LEU A 101 -7.53 -3.68 -0.78
N MET A 102 -6.75 -4.75 -0.68
CA MET A 102 -5.49 -4.92 -1.43
C MET A 102 -5.73 -4.97 -2.94
N ALA A 103 -6.79 -5.65 -3.39
CA ALA A 103 -7.16 -5.68 -4.80
C ALA A 103 -7.62 -4.32 -5.32
N GLN A 104 -8.43 -3.59 -4.54
CA GLN A 104 -8.83 -2.23 -4.88
C GLN A 104 -7.62 -1.29 -4.93
N TRP A 105 -6.72 -1.42 -3.98
CA TRP A 105 -5.50 -0.63 -3.90
C TRP A 105 -4.58 -0.84 -5.09
N ASN A 106 -4.38 -2.10 -5.51
CA ASN A 106 -3.56 -2.37 -6.69
C ASN A 106 -4.11 -1.72 -7.96
N ARG A 107 -5.45 -1.67 -8.12
CA ARG A 107 -6.09 -0.97 -9.25
C ARG A 107 -5.89 0.55 -9.18
N LEU A 108 -6.06 1.14 -7.99
CA LEU A 108 -5.84 2.58 -7.81
C LEU A 108 -4.38 2.96 -8.06
N LEU A 109 -3.43 2.09 -7.72
CA LEU A 109 -2.02 2.33 -8.01
C LEU A 109 -1.68 2.15 -9.49
N ASP A 110 -2.33 1.23 -10.20
CA ASP A 110 -2.22 1.16 -11.66
C ASP A 110 -2.76 2.46 -12.32
N GLU A 111 -3.83 3.05 -11.76
CA GLU A 111 -4.34 4.36 -12.19
C GLU A 111 -3.39 5.51 -11.83
N ALA A 112 -2.72 5.45 -10.68
CA ALA A 112 -1.70 6.43 -10.30
C ALA A 112 -0.51 6.38 -11.26
N ASP A 113 -0.03 5.19 -11.61
CA ASP A 113 1.05 5.00 -12.58
C ASP A 113 0.67 5.58 -13.96
N TRP A 114 -0.60 5.41 -14.37
CA TRP A 114 -1.12 6.08 -15.57
C TRP A 114 -1.11 7.61 -15.42
N ALA A 115 -1.57 8.16 -14.30
CA ALA A 115 -1.58 9.60 -14.06
C ALA A 115 -0.17 10.21 -14.05
N CYS A 116 0.80 9.54 -13.42
CA CYS A 116 2.20 9.92 -13.42
C CYS A 116 2.78 9.93 -14.85
N SER A 117 2.50 8.90 -15.66
CA SER A 117 3.05 8.79 -17.03
C SER A 117 2.48 9.82 -18.01
N HIS A 118 1.34 10.43 -17.68
CA HIS A 118 0.69 11.46 -18.49
C HIS A 118 0.91 12.88 -17.94
N GLY A 119 1.76 13.04 -16.91
CA GLY A 119 2.06 14.34 -16.30
C GLY A 119 0.90 14.95 -15.53
N VAL A 120 -0.09 14.14 -15.14
CA VAL A 120 -1.21 14.58 -14.26
C VAL A 120 -0.71 14.73 -12.82
N LEU A 121 0.26 13.89 -12.43
CA LEU A 121 1.00 13.97 -11.17
C LEU A 121 2.47 14.29 -11.45
N LEU A 122 3.13 14.95 -10.50
CA LEU A 122 4.55 15.29 -10.50
C LEU A 122 5.42 14.08 -10.11
N THR A 123 4.87 13.15 -9.33
CA THR A 123 5.51 11.87 -9.04
C THR A 123 5.80 11.14 -10.35
N LEU A 124 7.03 10.64 -10.49
CA LEU A 124 7.41 9.86 -11.66
C LEU A 124 6.67 8.52 -11.69
N PRO A 125 6.45 7.90 -12.87
CA PRO A 125 5.86 6.56 -12.95
C PRO A 125 6.68 5.53 -12.15
N MET A 126 6.01 4.57 -11.52
CA MET A 126 6.70 3.50 -10.81
C MET A 126 7.55 2.65 -11.78
N PRO A 127 8.82 2.37 -11.46
CA PRO A 127 9.64 1.44 -12.23
C PRO A 127 9.00 0.04 -12.33
N PRO A 128 9.12 -0.67 -13.48
CA PRO A 128 8.47 -1.97 -13.69
C PRO A 128 8.77 -3.01 -12.60
N GLU A 129 10.01 -3.05 -12.10
CA GLU A 129 10.42 -3.98 -11.06
C GLU A 129 9.74 -3.73 -9.70
N LEU A 130 9.32 -2.49 -9.43
CA LEU A 130 8.56 -2.14 -8.23
C LEU A 130 7.07 -2.44 -8.42
N VAL A 131 6.54 -2.29 -9.64
CA VAL A 131 5.20 -2.73 -10.01
C VAL A 131 5.07 -4.24 -9.82
N ASP A 132 6.05 -5.02 -10.30
CA ASP A 132 6.10 -6.47 -10.14
C ASP A 132 6.14 -6.87 -8.66
N LEU A 133 6.99 -6.21 -7.86
CA LEU A 133 7.08 -6.47 -6.42
C LEU A 133 5.75 -6.17 -5.72
N ARG A 134 5.13 -5.01 -6.00
CA ARG A 134 3.85 -4.63 -5.43
C ARG A 134 2.75 -5.65 -5.77
N ARG A 135 2.65 -6.06 -7.03
CA ARG A 135 1.67 -7.05 -7.49
C ARG A 135 1.90 -8.41 -6.83
N TRP A 136 3.16 -8.82 -6.72
CA TRP A 136 3.52 -10.04 -6.00
C TRP A 136 3.11 -9.98 -4.53
N ILE A 137 3.42 -8.89 -3.80
CA ILE A 137 2.98 -8.71 -2.39
C ILE A 137 1.46 -8.82 -2.29
N GLY A 138 0.73 -8.11 -3.17
CA GLY A 138 -0.73 -8.14 -3.18
C GLY A 138 -1.28 -9.56 -3.40
N ALA A 139 -0.72 -10.31 -4.35
CA ALA A 139 -1.12 -11.68 -4.61
C ALA A 139 -0.85 -12.62 -3.42
N GLN A 140 0.31 -12.49 -2.75
CA GLN A 140 0.65 -13.27 -1.57
C GLN A 140 -0.31 -12.96 -0.40
N VAL A 141 -0.61 -11.68 -0.17
CA VAL A 141 -1.57 -11.26 0.86
C VAL A 141 -2.97 -11.80 0.57
N SER A 142 -3.45 -11.67 -0.67
CA SER A 142 -4.77 -12.20 -1.07
C SER A 142 -4.84 -13.72 -0.96
N ALA A 143 -3.76 -14.45 -1.23
CA ALA A 143 -3.73 -15.90 -1.12
C ALA A 143 -3.70 -16.39 0.35
N ALA A 144 -3.11 -15.62 1.25
CA ALA A 144 -2.99 -15.97 2.67
C ALA A 144 -4.24 -15.62 3.49
N LEU A 145 -5.11 -14.72 2.99
CA LEU A 145 -6.32 -14.30 3.69
C LEU A 145 -7.54 -15.12 3.24
N PRO A 146 -8.43 -15.51 4.16
CA PRO A 146 -9.69 -16.13 3.79
C PRO A 146 -10.55 -15.15 2.98
N LEU A 147 -11.21 -15.63 1.92
CA LEU A 147 -12.19 -14.83 1.20
C LEU A 147 -13.28 -14.41 2.19
N ALA A 148 -13.45 -13.11 2.40
CA ALA A 148 -14.54 -12.58 3.20
C ALA A 148 -15.87 -13.05 2.58
N ARG A 149 -16.64 -13.87 3.32
CA ARG A 149 -18.01 -14.20 2.93
C ARG A 149 -18.81 -12.89 2.99
N ARG A 150 -19.41 -12.53 1.85
CA ARG A 150 -20.34 -11.39 1.74
C ARG A 150 -21.60 -11.64 2.53
#